data_AF-A0A067D412-F1
#
_entry.id   AF-A0A067D412-F1
#
_cell.length_a   1.000
_cell.length_b   1.000
_cell.length_c   1.000
_cell.angle_alpha   90.00
_cell.angle_beta   90.00
_cell.angle_gamma   90.00
#
_symmetry.space_group_name_H-M   'P 1'
#
loop_
_entity.id
_entity.type
_entity.pdbx_description
1 polymer ?
#
loop_
_entity_poly.entity_id
_entity_poly.type
_entity_poly.pdbx_seq_one_letter_code
_entity_poly.pdbx_strand_id
1 'polypeptide(L)'
;KKIRTFVDDEELRRGDEISPALLNAIQGSKISVVVFSKDYASSKWCLNELVKILDCKNMKGQIIIPVFYGVSPSDVRHQTGIFGLGFGKLEQQFKEQPEMVRKWRDALTESSHLAGHESTKF
;
A
#
# COMPACT_ATOMS: atom_id res chain seq x y z
N LYS A 1 -27.19 -2.38 9.87
CA LYS A 1 -26.01 -3.28 9.73
C LYS A 1 -24.75 -2.46 10.06
N LYS A 2 -23.85 -2.97 10.89
CA LYS A 2 -22.59 -2.29 11.25
C LYS A 2 -21.44 -2.88 10.44
N ILE A 3 -20.63 -2.04 9.79
CA ILE A 3 -19.39 -2.46 9.13
C ILE A 3 -18.30 -2.53 10.21
N ARG A 4 -17.62 -3.67 10.32
CA ARG A 4 -16.44 -3.81 11.19
C ARG A 4 -15.22 -3.34 10.41
N THR A 5 -14.50 -2.38 10.96
CA THR A 5 -13.30 -1.79 10.34
C THR A 5 -12.10 -2.01 11.25
N PHE A 6 -10.94 -2.13 10.62
CA PHE A 6 -9.63 -2.05 11.26
C PHE A 6 -8.91 -0.89 10.58
N VAL A 7 -8.43 0.07 11.36
CA VAL A 7 -7.68 1.23 10.85
C VAL A 7 -6.22 1.00 11.19
N ASP A 8 -5.37 1.13 10.17
CA ASP A 8 -3.93 1.12 10.41
C ASP A 8 -3.53 2.43 11.08
N ASP A 9 -2.89 2.33 12.24
CA ASP A 9 -2.38 3.48 12.98
C ASP A 9 -0.86 3.41 12.91
N GLU A 10 -0.30 4.22 12.01
CA GLU A 10 1.13 4.31 11.78
C GLU A 10 1.87 4.99 12.95
N GLU A 11 1.20 5.86 13.72
CA GLU A 11 1.81 6.61 14.83
C GLU A 11 2.06 5.74 16.06
N LEU A 12 1.24 4.69 16.26
CA LEU A 12 1.33 3.81 17.42
C LEU A 12 2.29 2.62 17.26
N ARG A 13 3.00 2.51 16.13
CA ARG A 13 3.75 1.30 15.77
C ARG A 13 5.26 1.53 15.70
N ARG A 14 5.97 0.94 16.66
CA ARG A 14 7.44 0.87 16.67
C ARG A 14 7.91 -0.39 15.96
N GLY A 15 8.38 -0.27 14.71
CA GLY A 15 9.14 -1.32 14.04
C GLY A 15 8.82 -1.52 12.56
N ASP A 16 9.59 -2.41 11.93
CA ASP A 16 9.57 -2.71 10.49
C ASP A 16 8.70 -3.93 10.10
N GLU A 17 8.15 -4.66 11.09
CA GLU A 17 7.45 -5.94 10.90
C GLU A 17 5.94 -5.88 11.13
N ILE A 18 5.15 -6.24 10.10
CA ILE A 18 3.68 -6.32 10.16
C ILE A 18 3.24 -7.05 11.43
N SER A 19 2.52 -6.34 12.31
CA SER A 19 2.06 -6.94 13.56
C SER A 19 1.12 -8.12 13.30
N PRO A 20 1.10 -9.17 14.15
CA PRO A 20 0.18 -10.28 13.98
C PRO A 20 -1.30 -9.87 13.93
N ALA A 21 -1.67 -8.83 14.68
CA ALA A 21 -3.02 -8.29 14.69
C ALA A 21 -3.40 -7.68 13.33
N LEU A 22 -2.50 -6.88 12.75
CA LEU A 22 -2.67 -6.32 11.42
C LEU A 22 -2.74 -7.43 10.36
N LEU A 23 -1.83 -8.41 10.41
CA LEU A 23 -1.83 -9.51 9.46
C LEU A 23 -3.16 -10.27 9.47
N ASN A 24 -3.68 -10.56 10.67
CA ASN A 24 -4.98 -11.19 10.85
C ASN A 24 -6.12 -10.31 10.32
N ALA A 25 -6.04 -8.99 10.53
CA ALA A 25 -7.03 -8.04 10.01
C ALA A 25 -7.04 -8.02 8.48
N ILE A 26 -5.86 -7.94 7.83
CA ILE A 26 -5.74 -7.99 6.36
C ILE A 26 -6.32 -9.31 5.84
N GLN A 27 -5.89 -10.43 6.41
CA GLN A 27 -6.27 -11.77 5.95
C GLN A 27 -7.74 -12.15 6.21
N GLY A 28 -8.36 -11.56 7.23
CA GLY A 28 -9.76 -11.78 7.60
C GLY A 28 -10.74 -10.78 6.98
N SER A 29 -10.23 -9.74 6.29
CA SER A 29 -11.04 -8.70 5.69
C SER A 29 -11.56 -9.11 4.30
N LYS A 30 -12.79 -8.67 3.99
CA LYS A 30 -13.40 -8.83 2.66
C LYS A 30 -13.02 -7.71 1.70
N ILE A 31 -12.72 -6.54 2.26
CA ILE A 31 -12.41 -5.32 1.53
C ILE A 31 -11.20 -4.68 2.19
N SER A 32 -10.22 -4.26 1.39
CA SER A 32 -9.14 -3.37 1.80
C SER A 32 -9.30 -2.04 1.10
N VAL A 33 -9.27 -0.94 1.87
CA VAL A 33 -9.16 0.41 1.32
C VAL A 33 -7.70 0.83 1.46
N VAL A 34 -7.04 1.12 0.34
CA VAL A 34 -5.63 1.52 0.33
C VAL A 34 -5.55 2.99 -0.02
N VAL A 35 -5.04 3.81 0.90
CA VAL A 35 -4.91 5.26 0.69
C VAL A 35 -3.49 5.59 0.28
N PHE A 36 -3.28 5.76 -1.03
CA PHE A 36 -2.01 6.22 -1.57
C PHE A 36 -1.86 7.73 -1.32
N SER A 37 -0.94 8.09 -0.44
CA SER A 37 -0.56 9.48 -0.16
C SER A 37 0.85 9.75 -0.68
N LYS A 38 1.28 11.02 -0.64
CA LYS A 38 2.65 11.42 -1.03
C LYS A 38 3.75 10.68 -0.28
N ASP A 39 3.51 10.29 0.97
CA ASP A 39 4.50 9.68 1.86
C ASP A 39 4.40 8.15 1.88
N TYR A 40 3.31 7.57 1.35
CA TYR A 40 3.05 6.12 1.34
C TYR A 40 4.22 5.32 0.77
N ALA A 41 4.78 5.77 -0.36
CA ALA A 41 5.87 5.08 -1.05
C ALA A 41 7.23 5.15 -0.31
N SER A 42 7.35 6.01 0.70
CA SER A 42 8.55 6.12 1.54
C SER A 42 8.55 5.16 2.72
N SER A 43 7.42 4.51 3.00
CA SER A 43 7.25 3.58 4.11
C SER A 43 7.38 2.14 3.63
N LYS A 44 8.47 1.47 4.05
CA LYS A 44 8.64 0.02 3.88
C LYS A 44 7.43 -0.76 4.42
N TRP A 45 6.84 -0.27 5.50
CA TRP A 45 5.67 -0.89 6.11
C TRP A 45 4.47 -0.88 5.16
N CYS A 46 4.07 0.30 4.68
CA CYS A 46 2.92 0.45 3.78
C CYS A 46 3.08 -0.44 2.54
N LEU A 47 4.29 -0.54 1.99
CA LEU A 47 4.55 -1.38 0.82
C LEU A 47 4.49 -2.88 1.14
N ASN A 48 4.93 -3.31 2.33
CA ASN A 48 4.77 -4.69 2.77
C ASN A 48 3.30 -5.03 2.99
N GLU A 49 2.50 -4.11 3.54
CA GLU A 49 1.06 -4.27 3.67
C GLU A 49 0.39 -4.41 2.30
N LEU A 50 0.75 -3.56 1.33
CA LEU A 50 0.21 -3.61 -0.02
C LEU A 50 0.46 -4.97 -0.68
N VAL A 51 1.67 -5.50 -0.55
CA VAL A 51 2.01 -6.85 -1.04
C VAL A 51 1.10 -7.90 -0.39
N LYS A 52 0.88 -7.83 0.93
CA LYS A 52 0.00 -8.78 1.63
C LYS A 52 -1.47 -8.64 1.27
N ILE A 53 -1.93 -7.43 1.02
CA ILE A 53 -3.29 -7.16 0.56
C ILE A 53 -3.50 -7.76 -0.84
N LEU A 54 -2.52 -7.62 -1.74
CA LEU A 54 -2.57 -8.23 -3.08
C LEU A 54 -2.48 -9.76 -3.03
N ASP A 55 -1.64 -10.32 -2.17
CA ASP A 55 -1.63 -11.77 -1.90
C ASP A 55 -3.04 -12.26 -1.52
N CYS A 56 -3.73 -11.53 -0.63
CA CYS A 56 -5.08 -11.89 -0.19
C CYS A 56 -6.14 -11.67 -1.28
N LYS A 57 -6.01 -10.64 -2.12
CA LYS A 57 -6.86 -10.48 -3.32
C LYS A 57 -6.75 -11.72 -4.21
N ASN A 58 -5.52 -12.16 -4.48
CA ASN A 58 -5.27 -13.26 -5.42
C ASN A 58 -5.63 -14.63 -4.83
N MET A 59 -5.41 -14.86 -3.53
CA MET A 59 -5.68 -16.15 -2.88
C MET A 59 -7.11 -16.29 -2.33
N LYS A 60 -7.74 -15.18 -1.92
CA LYS A 60 -9.03 -15.18 -1.18
C LYS A 60 -10.13 -14.36 -1.85
N GLY A 61 -9.85 -13.70 -2.98
CA GLY A 61 -10.83 -12.85 -3.67
C GLY A 61 -11.18 -11.57 -2.89
N GLN A 62 -10.29 -11.09 -2.03
CA GLN A 62 -10.47 -9.81 -1.33
C GLN A 62 -10.58 -8.66 -2.33
N ILE A 63 -11.54 -7.76 -2.11
CA ILE A 63 -11.72 -6.57 -2.93
C ILE A 63 -10.76 -5.48 -2.44
N ILE A 64 -10.06 -4.84 -3.37
CA ILE A 64 -9.20 -3.70 -3.07
C ILE A 64 -9.84 -2.45 -3.68
N ILE A 65 -9.95 -1.39 -2.88
CA ILE A 65 -10.42 -0.07 -3.30
C ILE A 65 -9.28 0.91 -3.08
N PRO A 66 -8.53 1.29 -4.13
CA PRO A 66 -7.49 2.30 -4.01
C PRO A 66 -8.11 3.71 -3.94
N VAL A 67 -7.53 4.53 -3.07
CA VAL A 67 -7.83 5.96 -2.92
C VAL A 67 -6.53 6.71 -3.14
N PHE A 68 -6.49 7.57 -4.15
CA PHE A 68 -5.32 8.36 -4.52
C PHE A 68 -5.46 9.75 -3.90
N TYR A 69 -4.80 9.96 -2.76
CA TYR A 69 -4.91 11.17 -1.96
C TYR A 69 -3.72 12.11 -2.20
N GLY A 70 -3.98 13.22 -2.91
CA GLY A 70 -2.95 14.21 -3.24
C GLY A 70 -1.84 13.69 -4.17
N VAL A 71 -2.08 12.55 -4.83
CA VAL A 71 -1.20 11.92 -5.83
C VAL A 71 -2.04 11.44 -7.00
N SER A 72 -1.47 11.44 -8.21
CA SER A 72 -2.18 10.90 -9.38
C SER A 72 -2.04 9.37 -9.43
N PRO A 73 -3.05 8.63 -9.94
CA PRO A 73 -2.91 7.20 -10.20
C PRO A 73 -1.73 6.88 -11.13
N SER A 74 -1.42 7.78 -12.06
CA SER A 74 -0.26 7.65 -12.96
C SER A 74 1.07 7.70 -12.21
N ASP A 75 1.20 8.59 -11.22
CA ASP A 75 2.41 8.67 -10.39
C ASP A 75 2.59 7.44 -9.53
N VAL A 76 1.50 6.87 -8.99
CA VAL A 76 1.56 5.60 -8.26
C VAL A 76 1.95 4.45 -9.20
N ARG A 77 1.35 4.40 -10.40
CA ARG A 77 1.58 3.35 -11.40
C ARG A 77 3.02 3.27 -11.89
N HIS A 78 3.61 4.41 -12.18
CA HIS A 78 4.94 4.49 -12.78
C HIS A 78 6.01 4.89 -11.75
N GLN A 79 5.62 5.09 -10.49
CA GLN A 79 6.47 5.58 -9.42
C GLN A 79 7.21 6.86 -9.85
N THR A 80 6.46 7.85 -10.35
CA THR A 80 6.95 9.15 -10.83
C THR A 80 6.51 10.28 -9.92
N GLY A 81 6.94 11.51 -10.23
CA GLY A 81 6.55 12.70 -9.47
C GLY A 81 6.99 12.63 -8.00
N ILE A 82 6.22 13.27 -7.11
CA ILE A 82 6.51 13.30 -5.67
C ILE A 82 6.47 11.90 -5.06
N PHE A 83 5.52 11.06 -5.50
CA PHE A 83 5.41 9.67 -5.06
C PHE A 83 6.67 8.88 -5.40
N GLY A 84 7.17 9.04 -6.63
CA GLY A 84 8.41 8.45 -7.12
C GLY A 84 9.65 8.89 -6.35
N LEU A 85 9.72 10.15 -5.89
CA LEU A 85 10.81 10.62 -5.03
C LEU A 85 10.83 9.89 -3.68
N GLY A 86 9.65 9.61 -3.11
CA GLY A 86 9.51 8.79 -1.91
C GLY A 86 9.98 7.36 -2.15
N PHE A 87 9.51 6.74 -3.22
CA PHE A 87 9.88 5.37 -3.59
C PHE A 87 11.37 5.23 -3.90
N GLY A 88 11.96 6.17 -4.63
CA GLY A 88 13.36 6.14 -5.04
C GLY A 88 14.34 6.19 -3.85
N LYS A 89 13.99 6.92 -2.77
CA LYS A 89 14.78 6.89 -1.52
C LYS A 89 14.78 5.51 -0.90
N LEU A 90 13.62 4.87 -0.86
CA LEU A 90 13.48 3.52 -0.33
C LEU A 90 14.21 2.48 -1.20
N GLU A 91 14.09 2.59 -2.53
CA GLU A 91 14.83 1.76 -3.48
C GLU A 91 16.35 1.84 -3.27
N GLN A 92 16.90 3.03 -3.01
CA GLN A 92 18.32 3.19 -2.67
C GLN A 92 18.69 2.56 -1.33
N GLN A 93 17.83 2.71 -0.31
CA GLN A 93 18.04 2.09 1.00
C GLN A 93 18.04 0.56 0.93
N PHE A 94 17.22 -0.02 0.06
CA PHE A 94 17.04 -1.47 -0.10
C PHE A 94 17.68 -2.01 -1.39
N LYS A 95 18.70 -1.33 -1.93
CA LYS A 95 19.38 -1.71 -3.18
C LYS A 95 19.99 -3.12 -3.15
N GLU A 96 20.34 -3.62 -1.97
CA GLU A 96 20.88 -4.98 -1.76
C GLU A 96 19.78 -6.06 -1.67
N GLN A 97 18.50 -5.66 -1.74
CA GLN A 97 17.33 -6.52 -1.71
C GLN A 97 16.45 -6.31 -2.96
N PRO A 98 17.01 -6.53 -4.18
CA PRO A 98 16.34 -6.17 -5.44
C PRO A 98 15.00 -6.88 -5.64
N GLU A 99 14.88 -8.13 -5.18
CA GLU A 99 13.61 -8.88 -5.24
C GLU A 99 12.51 -8.25 -4.40
N MET A 100 12.86 -7.64 -3.26
CA MET A 100 11.90 -6.95 -2.40
C MET A 100 11.41 -5.65 -3.07
N VAL A 101 12.35 -4.87 -3.60
CA VAL A 101 12.04 -3.63 -4.34
C VAL A 101 11.15 -3.93 -5.55
N ARG A 102 11.45 -5.00 -6.29
CA ARG A 102 10.64 -5.45 -7.43
C ARG A 102 9.21 -5.77 -7.01
N LYS A 103 9.02 -6.53 -5.92
CA LYS A 103 7.67 -6.84 -5.40
C LYS A 103 6.88 -5.59 -5.05
N TRP A 104 7.51 -4.60 -4.44
CA TRP A 104 6.85 -3.33 -4.14
C TRP A 104 6.46 -2.57 -5.40
N ARG A 105 7.35 -2.53 -6.41
CA ARG A 105 7.09 -1.90 -7.69
C ARG A 105 5.89 -2.55 -8.40
N ASP A 106 5.88 -3.87 -8.46
CA ASP A 106 4.80 -4.65 -9.06
C ASP A 106 3.49 -4.42 -8.30
N ALA A 107 3.53 -4.38 -6.97
CA ALA A 107 2.36 -4.13 -6.13
C ALA A 107 1.74 -2.74 -6.33
N LEU A 108 2.57 -1.69 -6.39
CA LEU A 108 2.13 -0.32 -6.69
C LEU A 108 1.51 -0.24 -8.10
N THR A 109 2.14 -0.90 -9.06
CA THR A 109 1.66 -0.93 -10.44
C THR A 109 0.31 -1.66 -10.54
N GLU A 110 0.19 -2.86 -9.98
CA GLU A 110 -1.05 -3.66 -10.01
C GLU A 110 -2.22 -2.91 -9.33
N SER A 111 -1.99 -2.39 -8.13
CA SER A 111 -3.02 -1.68 -7.37
C SER A 111 -3.50 -0.40 -8.06
N SER A 112 -2.63 0.30 -8.79
CA SER A 112 -2.97 1.49 -9.59
C SER A 112 -3.81 1.22 -10.85
N HIS A 113 -3.94 -0.06 -11.25
CA HIS A 113 -4.82 -0.46 -12.36
C HIS A 113 -6.25 -0.74 -11.90
N LEU A 114 -6.49 -0.85 -10.60
CA LEU A 114 -7.82 -1.08 -10.05
C LEU A 114 -8.64 0.21 -10.08
N ALA A 115 -9.94 0.07 -10.29
CA ALA A 115 -10.88 1.19 -10.22
C ALA A 115 -10.89 1.75 -8.78
N GLY A 116 -10.67 3.06 -8.64
CA GLY A 116 -10.53 3.73 -7.36
C GLY A 116 -11.05 5.16 -7.38
N HIS A 117 -10.69 5.91 -6.35
CA HIS A 117 -11.11 7.30 -6.16
C HIS A 117 -9.91 8.23 -6.06
N GLU A 118 -9.95 9.35 -6.78
CA GLU A 118 -8.99 10.44 -6.59
C GLU A 118 -9.57 11.48 -5.63
N SER A 119 -8.76 11.95 -4.67
CA SER A 119 -9.13 13.04 -3.78
C SER A 119 -7.96 13.99 -3.53
N THR A 120 -8.27 15.27 -3.41
CA THR A 120 -7.32 16.33 -3.02
C THR A 120 -7.69 16.98 -1.69
N LYS A 121 -8.78 16.55 -1.04
CA LYS A 121 -9.29 17.07 0.24
C LYS A 121 -9.71 15.90 1.15
N PHE A 122 -9.30 15.94 2.42
CA PHE A 122 -9.80 15.00 3.44
C PHE A 122 -11.22 15.36 3.86
#